data_AF-A0A8T7HY15-F1
#
_entry.id   AF-A0A8T7HY15-F1
#
_cell.length_a   1.000
_cell.length_b   1.000
_cell.length_c   1.000
_cell.angle_alpha   90.00
_cell.angle_beta   90.00
_cell.angle_gamma   90.00
#
_symmetry.space_group_name_H-M   'P 1'
#
loop_
_entity.id
_entity.type
_entity.pdbx_description
1 polymer ?
#
loop_
_entity_poly.entity_id
_entity_poly.type
_entity_poly.pdbx_seq_one_letter_code
_entity_poly.pdbx_strand_id
1 'polypeptide(L)'
;MEQASVEVQLQVWKELAISKQVLMQTAATALGLPEEYSTEELEAALNKTINLANNAEAEIKAAQDKAAQAIADMQSKVELAEKATKNALAERDQAIAEKETAEQSMEANRSQTADELKKAKAQLAEKQKEIKQITKVLADTPENVVKKMKALKKEKMDEAKAKKAAEDLNKKLRKDKQTADNTVAEQKEVIKSAIELITEYRELNKLANEQYNELAKLSDDKDALTKIPALKDDLIELVENAGDSKK
;
A
#
# COMPACT_ATOMS: atom_id res chain seq x y z
N MET A 1 96.66 18.38 -102.53
CA MET A 1 95.70 18.54 -101.41
C MET A 1 94.26 18.68 -101.89
N GLU A 2 93.99 19.31 -103.04
CA GLU A 2 92.64 19.45 -103.61
C GLU A 2 91.97 18.12 -104.04
N GLN A 3 92.70 17.21 -104.72
CA GLN A 3 92.13 15.93 -105.18
C GLN A 3 91.70 14.99 -104.04
N ALA A 4 92.49 14.90 -102.95
CA ALA A 4 92.13 14.08 -101.79
C ALA A 4 90.88 14.60 -101.06
N SER A 5 90.63 15.92 -101.10
CA SER A 5 89.42 16.52 -100.54
C SER A 5 88.18 16.19 -101.39
N VAL A 6 88.31 16.16 -102.73
CA VAL A 6 87.23 15.78 -103.65
C VAL A 6 86.85 14.30 -103.51
N GLU A 7 87.83 13.43 -103.30
CA GLU A 7 87.61 11.98 -103.16
C GLU A 7 86.89 11.63 -101.85
N VAL A 8 87.25 12.30 -100.75
CA VAL A 8 86.53 12.21 -99.47
C VAL A 8 85.10 12.74 -99.60
N GLN A 9 84.88 13.85 -100.30
CA GLN A 9 83.52 14.35 -100.57
C GLN A 9 82.69 13.34 -101.35
N LEU A 10 83.26 12.73 -102.40
CA LEU A 10 82.56 11.70 -103.18
C LEU A 10 82.21 10.46 -102.35
N GLN A 11 83.08 10.04 -101.42
CA GLN A 11 82.76 8.96 -100.48
C GLN A 11 81.58 9.33 -99.57
N VAL A 12 81.58 10.53 -99.00
CA VAL A 12 80.47 11.03 -98.16
C VAL A 12 79.16 11.07 -98.95
N TRP A 13 79.18 11.52 -100.21
CA TRP A 13 77.98 11.52 -101.07
C TRP A 13 77.48 10.11 -101.38
N LYS A 14 78.38 9.15 -101.59
CA LYS A 14 78.02 7.74 -101.81
C LYS A 14 77.41 7.10 -100.56
N GLU A 15 78.03 7.30 -99.40
CA GLU A 15 77.49 6.79 -98.13
C GLU A 15 76.12 7.41 -97.81
N LEU A 16 75.97 8.72 -98.05
CA LEU A 16 74.69 9.42 -97.89
C LEU A 16 73.63 8.86 -98.85
N ALA A 17 73.99 8.60 -100.10
CA ALA A 17 73.08 8.02 -101.09
C ALA A 17 72.65 6.60 -100.71
N ILE A 18 73.58 5.75 -100.25
CA ILE A 18 73.29 4.39 -99.78
C ILE A 18 72.38 4.45 -98.54
N SER A 19 72.72 5.29 -97.56
CA SER A 19 71.90 5.47 -96.35
C SER A 19 70.48 5.91 -96.69
N LYS A 20 70.33 6.86 -97.62
CA LYS A 20 69.02 7.31 -98.11
C LYS A 20 68.25 6.19 -98.81
N GLN A 21 68.92 5.39 -99.65
CA GLN A 21 68.29 4.26 -100.34
C GLN A 21 67.81 3.20 -99.36
N VAL A 22 68.62 2.84 -98.36
CA VAL A 22 68.24 1.89 -97.30
C VAL A 22 67.06 2.43 -96.49
N LEU A 23 67.05 3.73 -96.16
CA LEU A 23 65.94 4.36 -95.45
C LEU A 23 64.65 4.32 -96.28
N MET A 24 64.72 4.69 -97.56
CA MET A 24 63.56 4.67 -98.46
C MET A 24 63.02 3.26 -98.67
N GLN A 25 63.89 2.26 -98.87
CA GLN A 25 63.48 0.85 -98.97
C GLN A 25 62.84 0.35 -97.67
N THR A 26 63.40 0.69 -96.51
CA THR A 26 62.85 0.29 -95.21
C THR A 26 61.48 0.92 -94.97
N ALA A 27 61.32 2.21 -95.30
CA ALA A 27 60.05 2.92 -95.21
C ALA A 27 59.01 2.33 -96.17
N ALA A 28 59.39 2.04 -97.41
CA ALA A 28 58.52 1.40 -98.40
C ALA A 28 58.04 0.02 -97.93
N THR A 29 58.94 -0.82 -97.42
CA THR A 29 58.59 -2.13 -96.84
C THR A 29 57.64 -1.98 -95.64
N ALA A 30 57.89 -1.04 -94.73
CA ALA A 30 57.03 -0.79 -93.57
C ALA A 30 55.63 -0.29 -93.95
N LEU A 31 55.53 0.44 -95.07
CA LEU A 31 54.26 0.91 -95.65
C LEU A 31 53.59 -0.14 -96.55
N GLY A 32 54.23 -1.28 -96.78
CA GLY A 32 53.73 -2.35 -97.65
C GLY A 32 53.76 -2.02 -99.14
N LEU A 33 54.66 -1.14 -99.58
CA LEU A 33 54.85 -0.80 -100.98
C LEU A 33 55.67 -1.89 -101.72
N PRO A 34 55.45 -2.07 -103.04
CA PRO A 34 56.23 -3.01 -103.87
C PRO A 34 57.71 -2.58 -104.01
N GLU A 35 58.57 -3.46 -104.54
CA GLU A 35 60.02 -3.19 -104.71
C GLU A 35 60.33 -1.99 -105.62
N GLU A 36 59.46 -1.73 -106.60
CA GLU A 36 59.48 -0.53 -107.45
C GLU A 36 58.26 0.35 -107.11
N TYR A 37 58.51 1.57 -106.63
CA TYR A 37 57.47 2.53 -106.28
C TYR A 37 57.87 3.93 -106.77
N SER A 38 56.88 4.72 -107.15
CA SER A 38 57.06 6.13 -107.47
C SER A 38 57.16 6.98 -106.19
N THR A 39 57.72 8.18 -106.31
CA THR A 39 57.76 9.15 -105.20
C THR A 39 56.35 9.54 -104.75
N GLU A 40 55.40 9.62 -105.68
CA GLU A 40 53.99 9.93 -105.40
C GLU A 40 53.31 8.81 -104.58
N GLU A 41 53.58 7.54 -104.90
CA GLU A 41 53.06 6.39 -104.13
C GLU A 41 53.64 6.32 -102.72
N LEU A 42 54.94 6.64 -102.56
CA LEU A 42 55.57 6.73 -101.24
C LEU A 42 54.96 7.85 -100.40
N GLU A 43 54.79 9.03 -100.99
CA GLU A 43 54.17 10.18 -100.32
C GLU A 43 52.71 9.89 -99.94
N ALA A 44 51.93 9.30 -100.85
CA ALA A 44 50.55 8.93 -100.59
C ALA A 44 50.43 7.89 -99.45
N ALA A 45 51.29 6.87 -99.43
CA ALA A 45 51.31 5.85 -98.38
C ALA A 45 51.74 6.44 -97.03
N LEU A 46 52.75 7.32 -97.00
CA LEU A 46 53.16 8.04 -95.80
C LEU A 46 52.02 8.91 -95.27
N ASN A 47 51.39 9.73 -96.12
CA ASN A 47 50.27 10.58 -95.73
C ASN A 47 49.07 9.78 -95.23
N LYS A 48 48.76 8.63 -95.86
CA LYS A 48 47.69 7.73 -95.40
C LYS A 48 47.98 7.17 -94.01
N THR A 49 49.19 6.68 -93.77
CA THR A 49 49.59 6.12 -92.47
C THR A 49 49.64 7.19 -91.38
N ILE A 50 50.14 8.39 -91.68
CA ILE A 50 50.12 9.53 -90.76
C ILE A 50 48.68 9.91 -90.40
N ASN A 51 47.78 10.00 -91.38
CA ASN A 51 46.37 10.31 -91.11
C ASN A 51 45.68 9.20 -90.29
N LEU A 52 45.99 7.92 -90.58
CA LEU A 52 45.47 6.81 -89.80
C LEU A 52 45.96 6.86 -88.35
N ALA A 53 47.26 7.13 -88.13
CA ALA A 53 47.83 7.28 -86.80
C ALA A 53 47.19 8.45 -86.04
N ASN A 54 47.06 9.62 -86.68
CA ASN A 54 46.41 10.79 -86.08
C ASN A 54 44.94 10.50 -85.70
N ASN A 55 44.20 9.81 -86.57
CA ASN A 55 42.82 9.43 -86.28
C ASN A 55 42.73 8.41 -85.14
N ALA A 56 43.60 7.39 -85.13
CA ALA A 56 43.64 6.40 -84.07
C ALA A 56 44.03 7.03 -82.72
N GLU A 57 45.00 7.94 -82.69
CA GLU A 57 45.35 8.70 -81.49
C GLU A 57 44.18 9.56 -80.99
N ALA A 58 43.46 10.23 -81.89
CA ALA A 58 42.26 11.00 -81.54
C ALA A 58 41.16 10.11 -80.96
N GLU A 59 40.91 8.93 -81.55
CA GLU A 59 39.93 7.96 -81.05
C GLU A 59 40.33 7.36 -79.70
N ILE A 60 41.61 6.98 -79.52
CA ILE A 60 42.13 6.47 -78.24
C ILE A 60 41.97 7.53 -77.16
N LYS A 61 42.34 8.79 -77.45
CA LYS A 61 42.18 9.89 -76.49
C LYS A 61 40.71 10.11 -76.13
N ALA A 62 39.82 10.13 -77.12
CA ALA A 62 38.39 10.27 -76.88
C ALA A 62 37.80 9.09 -76.07
N ALA A 63 38.29 7.87 -76.29
CA ALA A 63 37.90 6.69 -75.52
C ALA A 63 38.43 6.75 -74.07
N GLN A 64 39.68 7.19 -73.88
CA GLN A 64 40.28 7.40 -72.56
C GLN A 64 39.52 8.46 -71.77
N ASP A 65 39.20 9.60 -72.38
CA ASP A 65 38.44 10.68 -71.75
C ASP A 65 37.03 10.21 -71.35
N LYS A 66 36.34 9.47 -72.22
CA LYS A 66 35.03 8.87 -71.91
C LYS A 66 35.11 7.84 -70.78
N ALA A 67 36.13 6.99 -70.78
CA ALA A 67 36.33 5.99 -69.73
C ALA A 67 36.64 6.67 -68.38
N ALA A 68 37.48 7.70 -68.37
CA ALA A 68 37.79 8.48 -67.18
C ALA A 68 36.54 9.15 -66.61
N GLN A 69 35.70 9.75 -67.47
CA GLN A 69 34.42 10.34 -67.03
C GLN A 69 33.48 9.29 -66.46
N ALA A 70 33.33 8.13 -67.12
CA ALA A 70 32.46 7.06 -66.66
C ALA A 70 32.93 6.48 -65.31
N ILE A 71 34.24 6.36 -65.09
CA ILE A 71 34.82 5.94 -63.81
C ILE A 71 34.52 6.98 -62.73
N ALA A 72 34.72 8.26 -63.00
CA ALA A 72 34.43 9.33 -62.05
C ALA A 72 32.93 9.37 -61.66
N ASP A 73 32.04 9.24 -62.64
CA ASP A 73 30.60 9.18 -62.41
C ASP A 73 30.21 7.96 -61.58
N MET A 74 30.83 6.80 -61.85
CA MET A 74 30.56 5.57 -61.10
C MET A 74 31.09 5.67 -59.66
N GLN A 75 32.29 6.22 -59.45
CA GLN A 75 32.84 6.46 -58.11
C GLN A 75 31.93 7.38 -57.30
N SER A 76 31.47 8.49 -57.90
CA SER A 76 30.54 9.40 -57.23
C SER A 76 29.22 8.71 -56.86
N LYS A 77 28.66 7.87 -57.75
CA LYS A 77 27.45 7.09 -57.45
C LYS A 77 27.65 6.09 -56.32
N VAL A 78 28.80 5.41 -56.28
CA VAL A 78 29.13 4.46 -55.20
C VAL A 78 29.24 5.19 -53.87
N GLU A 79 29.95 6.31 -53.80
CA GLU A 79 30.08 7.11 -52.58
C GLU A 79 28.71 7.60 -52.07
N LEU A 80 27.84 8.06 -52.96
CA LEU A 80 26.48 8.47 -52.60
C LEU A 80 25.65 7.29 -52.09
N ALA A 81 25.75 6.12 -52.74
CA ALA A 81 25.03 4.91 -52.33
C ALA A 81 25.52 4.38 -50.98
N GLU A 82 26.84 4.39 -50.72
CA GLU A 82 27.42 4.01 -49.44
C GLU A 82 26.97 4.94 -48.32
N LYS A 83 26.97 6.26 -48.57
CA LYS A 83 26.46 7.24 -47.61
C LYS A 83 24.98 7.05 -47.31
N ALA A 84 24.17 6.84 -48.35
CA ALA A 84 22.74 6.57 -48.20
C ALA A 84 22.48 5.27 -47.41
N THR A 85 23.24 4.22 -47.70
CA THR A 85 23.15 2.92 -47.00
C THR A 85 23.53 3.07 -45.53
N LYS A 86 24.61 3.80 -45.23
CA LYS A 86 25.04 4.06 -43.85
C LYS A 86 23.97 4.82 -43.07
N ASN A 87 23.34 5.83 -43.67
CA ASN A 87 22.27 6.59 -43.03
C ASN A 87 21.04 5.71 -42.80
N ALA A 88 20.62 4.91 -43.79
CA ALA A 88 19.49 4.01 -43.67
C ALA A 88 19.71 2.94 -42.59
N LEU A 89 20.94 2.41 -42.46
CA LEU A 89 21.29 1.48 -41.37
C LEU A 89 21.23 2.16 -40.01
N ALA A 90 21.72 3.40 -39.89
CA ALA A 90 21.65 4.15 -38.64
C ALA A 90 20.19 4.44 -38.22
N GLU A 91 19.35 4.85 -39.16
CA GLU A 91 17.91 5.08 -38.92
C GLU A 91 17.20 3.78 -38.54
N ARG A 92 17.51 2.66 -39.20
CA ARG A 92 16.99 1.33 -38.85
C ARG A 92 17.37 0.95 -37.42
N ASP A 93 18.64 1.11 -37.05
CA ASP A 93 19.15 0.72 -35.73
C ASP A 93 18.53 1.58 -34.63
N GLN A 94 18.35 2.88 -34.88
CA GLN A 94 17.62 3.77 -33.99
C GLN A 94 16.16 3.35 -33.85
N ALA A 95 15.46 3.06 -34.95
CA ALA A 95 14.06 2.63 -34.91
C ALA A 95 13.88 1.30 -34.17
N ILE A 96 14.83 0.37 -34.28
CA ILE A 96 14.84 -0.89 -33.51
C ILE A 96 14.99 -0.59 -32.01
N ALA A 97 15.96 0.25 -31.63
CA ALA A 97 16.19 0.60 -30.23
C ALA A 97 14.99 1.34 -29.59
N GLU A 98 14.37 2.25 -30.32
CA GLU A 98 13.15 2.95 -29.88
C GLU A 98 11.97 1.99 -29.72
N LYS A 99 11.80 1.06 -30.67
CA LYS A 99 10.77 0.02 -30.59
C LYS A 99 10.97 -0.89 -29.38
N GLU A 100 12.18 -1.38 -29.15
CA GLU A 100 12.49 -2.24 -27.99
C GLU A 100 12.22 -1.50 -26.67
N THR A 101 12.60 -0.23 -26.58
CA THR A 101 12.34 0.61 -25.40
C THR A 101 10.83 0.81 -25.18
N ALA A 102 10.08 1.08 -26.25
CA ALA A 102 8.63 1.24 -26.19
C ALA A 102 7.93 -0.06 -25.78
N GLU A 103 8.34 -1.21 -26.32
CA GLU A 103 7.80 -2.52 -25.95
C GLU A 103 8.06 -2.85 -24.48
N GLN A 104 9.28 -2.62 -23.98
CA GLN A 104 9.61 -2.80 -22.56
C GLN A 104 8.78 -1.89 -21.65
N SER A 105 8.62 -0.62 -22.03
CA SER A 105 7.78 0.34 -21.29
C SER A 105 6.30 -0.07 -21.29
N MET A 106 5.78 -0.54 -22.42
CA MET A 106 4.40 -1.03 -22.51
C MET A 106 4.17 -2.27 -21.65
N GLU A 107 5.11 -3.21 -21.62
CA GLU A 107 5.01 -4.42 -20.80
C GLU A 107 5.07 -4.08 -19.31
N ALA A 108 6.00 -3.20 -18.91
CA ALA A 108 6.08 -2.68 -17.54
C ALA A 108 4.77 -1.99 -17.13
N ASN A 109 4.23 -1.11 -17.98
CA ASN A 109 2.96 -0.42 -17.74
C ASN A 109 1.78 -1.38 -17.65
N ARG A 110 1.73 -2.43 -18.49
CA ARG A 110 0.68 -3.46 -18.43
C ARG A 110 0.75 -4.24 -17.11
N SER A 111 1.94 -4.65 -16.69
CA SER A 111 2.15 -5.34 -15.42
C SER A 111 1.73 -4.47 -14.24
N GLN A 112 2.20 -3.22 -14.20
CA GLN A 112 1.83 -2.26 -13.16
C GLN A 112 0.32 -2.00 -13.12
N THR A 113 -0.30 -1.76 -14.28
CA THR A 113 -1.76 -1.55 -14.38
C THR A 113 -2.53 -2.78 -13.91
N ALA A 114 -2.07 -3.99 -14.24
CA ALA A 114 -2.71 -5.24 -13.79
C ALA A 114 -2.65 -5.39 -12.26
N ASP A 115 -1.52 -5.04 -11.64
CA ASP A 115 -1.36 -5.10 -10.19
C ASP A 115 -2.16 -4.01 -9.46
N GLU A 116 -2.19 -2.79 -10.01
CA GLU A 116 -3.05 -1.71 -9.51
C GLU A 116 -4.54 -2.09 -9.61
N LEU A 117 -4.96 -2.69 -10.72
CA LEU A 117 -6.33 -3.17 -10.89
C LEU A 117 -6.68 -4.29 -9.90
N LYS A 118 -5.76 -5.22 -9.63
CA LYS A 118 -5.94 -6.25 -8.59
C LYS A 118 -6.10 -5.63 -7.21
N LYS A 119 -5.25 -4.66 -6.85
CA LYS A 119 -5.33 -3.93 -5.57
C LYS A 119 -6.65 -3.19 -5.44
N ALA A 120 -7.06 -2.46 -6.49
CA ALA A 120 -8.34 -1.74 -6.51
C ALA A 120 -9.54 -2.68 -6.35
N LYS A 121 -9.53 -3.84 -7.04
CA LYS A 121 -10.56 -4.88 -6.87
C LYS A 121 -10.59 -5.45 -5.45
N ALA A 122 -9.43 -5.69 -4.84
CA ALA A 122 -9.34 -6.17 -3.47
C ALA A 122 -9.91 -5.15 -2.47
N GLN A 123 -9.53 -3.87 -2.60
CA GLN A 123 -10.07 -2.78 -1.78
C GLN A 123 -11.58 -2.63 -1.96
N LEU A 124 -12.09 -2.73 -3.19
CA LEU A 124 -13.53 -2.68 -3.45
C LEU A 124 -14.27 -3.83 -2.76
N ALA A 125 -13.74 -5.05 -2.84
CA ALA A 125 -14.33 -6.22 -2.19
C ALA A 125 -14.34 -6.08 -0.66
N GLU A 126 -13.27 -5.53 -0.08
CA GLU A 126 -13.19 -5.23 1.36
C GLU A 126 -14.19 -4.17 1.77
N LYS A 127 -14.26 -3.04 1.05
CA LYS A 127 -15.24 -1.98 1.30
C LYS A 127 -16.67 -2.49 1.16
N GLN A 128 -16.95 -3.39 0.23
CA GLN A 128 -18.27 -3.98 0.09
C GLN A 128 -18.62 -4.94 1.24
N LYS A 129 -17.64 -5.66 1.80
CA LYS A 129 -17.82 -6.43 3.05
C LYS A 129 -18.07 -5.50 4.23
N GLU A 130 -17.27 -4.45 4.38
CA GLU A 130 -17.46 -3.42 5.41
C GLU A 130 -18.86 -2.82 5.33
N ILE A 131 -19.31 -2.39 4.15
CA ILE A 131 -20.66 -1.84 3.96
C ILE A 131 -21.75 -2.85 4.34
N LYS A 132 -21.60 -4.13 3.97
CA LYS A 132 -22.55 -5.17 4.39
C LYS A 132 -22.57 -5.34 5.91
N GLN A 133 -21.40 -5.27 6.54
CA GLN A 133 -21.28 -5.40 7.99
C GLN A 133 -21.83 -4.17 8.71
N ILE A 134 -21.53 -2.97 8.24
CA ILE A 134 -22.14 -1.70 8.67
C ILE A 134 -23.66 -1.79 8.50
N THR A 135 -24.15 -2.25 7.35
CA THR A 135 -25.59 -2.43 7.10
C THR A 135 -26.18 -3.43 8.09
N LYS A 136 -25.50 -4.54 8.40
CA LYS A 136 -25.95 -5.53 9.38
C LYS A 136 -25.98 -4.96 10.80
N VAL A 137 -25.02 -4.12 11.17
CA VAL A 137 -24.91 -3.49 12.50
C VAL A 137 -25.91 -2.34 12.65
N LEU A 138 -26.06 -1.51 11.62
CA LEU A 138 -27.03 -0.41 11.57
C LEU A 138 -28.46 -0.90 11.35
N ALA A 139 -28.64 -2.06 10.72
CA ALA A 139 -29.90 -2.79 10.70
C ALA A 139 -30.14 -3.44 12.08
N ASP A 140 -30.32 -2.61 13.10
CA ASP A 140 -31.44 -2.89 13.98
C ASP A 140 -32.68 -2.88 13.09
N THR A 141 -33.09 -4.06 12.61
CA THR A 141 -34.35 -4.20 11.87
C THR A 141 -35.47 -3.54 12.67
N PRO A 142 -36.54 -3.03 12.04
CA PRO A 142 -37.71 -2.53 12.76
C PRO A 142 -38.15 -3.51 13.86
N GLU A 143 -38.00 -4.82 13.62
CA GLU A 143 -38.17 -5.87 14.63
C GLU A 143 -37.23 -5.80 15.83
N ASN A 144 -35.93 -5.56 15.65
CA ASN A 144 -34.99 -5.41 16.77
C ASN A 144 -35.24 -4.14 17.56
N VAL A 145 -35.57 -3.03 16.90
CA VAL A 145 -36.00 -1.79 17.58
C VAL A 145 -37.27 -2.03 18.39
N VAL A 146 -38.26 -2.72 17.81
CA VAL A 146 -39.51 -3.07 18.51
C VAL A 146 -39.25 -4.03 19.67
N LYS A 147 -38.34 -5.01 19.54
CA LYS A 147 -37.94 -5.89 20.64
C LYS A 147 -37.27 -5.10 21.78
N LYS A 148 -36.32 -4.22 21.47
CA LYS A 148 -35.68 -3.33 22.46
C LYS A 148 -36.70 -2.42 23.15
N MET A 149 -37.63 -1.84 22.39
CA MET A 149 -38.72 -1.02 22.94
C MET A 149 -39.66 -1.82 23.85
N LYS A 150 -40.00 -3.07 23.50
CA LYS A 150 -40.80 -3.96 24.36
C LYS A 150 -40.05 -4.33 25.64
N ALA A 151 -38.74 -4.61 25.55
CA ALA A 151 -37.90 -4.89 26.72
C ALA A 151 -37.84 -3.69 27.66
N LEU A 152 -37.52 -2.49 27.13
CA LEU A 152 -37.52 -1.24 27.90
C LEU A 152 -38.88 -0.95 28.55
N LYS A 153 -39.99 -1.20 27.83
CA LYS A 153 -41.33 -1.01 28.39
C LYS A 153 -41.61 -1.99 29.53
N LYS A 154 -41.14 -3.24 29.41
CA LYS A 154 -41.26 -4.24 30.47
C LYS A 154 -40.43 -3.84 31.70
N GLU A 155 -39.16 -3.49 31.52
CA GLU A 155 -38.29 -3.02 32.61
C GLU A 155 -38.90 -1.84 33.35
N LYS A 156 -39.43 -0.82 32.63
CA LYS A 156 -40.10 0.31 33.28
C LYS A 156 -41.33 -0.09 34.09
N MET A 157 -42.12 -1.07 33.62
CA MET A 157 -43.26 -1.56 34.40
C MET A 157 -42.81 -2.33 35.64
N ASP A 158 -41.78 -3.16 35.50
CA ASP A 158 -41.26 -3.97 36.61
C ASP A 158 -40.60 -3.07 37.67
N GLU A 159 -39.87 -2.03 37.26
CA GLU A 159 -39.32 -0.99 38.13
C GLU A 159 -40.43 -0.20 38.86
N ALA A 160 -41.49 0.21 38.15
CA ALA A 160 -42.62 0.90 38.77
C ALA A 160 -43.34 0.03 39.81
N LYS A 161 -43.50 -1.27 39.54
CA LYS A 161 -44.06 -2.24 40.50
C LYS A 161 -43.16 -2.42 41.71
N ALA A 162 -41.84 -2.57 41.51
CA ALA A 162 -40.87 -2.70 42.58
C ALA A 162 -40.86 -1.46 43.47
N LYS A 163 -40.91 -0.26 42.87
CA LYS A 163 -41.01 1.01 43.61
C LYS A 163 -42.28 1.08 44.45
N LYS A 164 -43.44 0.72 43.88
CA LYS A 164 -44.70 0.68 44.63
C LYS A 164 -44.65 -0.32 45.79
N ALA A 165 -44.13 -1.53 45.55
CA ALA A 165 -43.97 -2.54 46.59
C ALA A 165 -43.05 -2.07 47.73
N ALA A 166 -41.94 -1.38 47.39
CA ALA A 166 -41.04 -0.78 48.37
C ALA A 166 -41.72 0.34 49.18
N GLU A 167 -42.51 1.20 48.53
CA GLU A 167 -43.28 2.26 49.21
C GLU A 167 -44.32 1.68 50.17
N ASP A 168 -45.04 0.63 49.75
CA ASP A 168 -46.05 -0.03 50.59
C ASP A 168 -45.41 -0.74 51.79
N LEU A 169 -44.26 -1.41 51.59
CA LEU A 169 -43.48 -2.01 52.68
C LEU A 169 -43.01 -0.94 53.68
N ASN A 170 -42.52 0.20 53.19
CA ASN A 170 -42.03 1.28 54.05
C ASN A 170 -43.16 1.91 54.87
N LYS A 171 -44.36 2.07 54.29
CA LYS A 171 -45.56 2.49 55.03
C LYS A 171 -45.94 1.49 56.11
N LYS A 172 -45.87 0.18 55.82
CA LYS A 172 -46.15 -0.86 56.80
C LYS A 172 -45.14 -0.82 57.95
N LEU A 173 -43.84 -0.78 57.64
CA LEU A 173 -42.77 -0.68 58.64
C LEU A 173 -42.92 0.56 59.54
N ARG A 174 -43.34 1.70 59.00
CA ARG A 174 -43.64 2.89 59.82
C ARG A 174 -44.79 2.66 60.79
N LYS A 175 -45.87 2.00 60.37
CA LYS A 175 -46.99 1.65 61.24
C LYS A 175 -46.57 0.64 62.30
N ASP A 176 -45.88 -0.43 61.90
CA ASP A 176 -45.41 -1.47 62.81
C ASP A 176 -44.45 -0.89 63.86
N LYS A 177 -43.54 0.01 63.44
CA LYS A 177 -42.67 0.75 64.35
C LYS A 177 -43.47 1.62 65.32
N GLN A 178 -44.45 2.38 64.85
CA GLN A 178 -45.29 3.21 65.71
C GLN A 178 -46.04 2.36 66.75
N THR A 179 -46.60 1.22 66.33
CA THR A 179 -47.25 0.28 67.25
C THR A 179 -46.28 -0.27 68.27
N ALA A 180 -45.08 -0.70 67.86
CA ALA A 180 -44.05 -1.20 68.77
C ALA A 180 -43.59 -0.13 69.77
N ASP A 181 -43.35 1.10 69.31
CA ASP A 181 -42.97 2.24 70.16
C ASP A 181 -44.07 2.53 71.20
N ASN A 182 -45.35 2.48 70.82
CA ASN A 182 -46.48 2.62 71.73
C ASN A 182 -46.55 1.48 72.76
N THR A 183 -46.41 0.23 72.33
CA THR A 183 -46.41 -0.93 73.25
C THR A 183 -45.25 -0.86 74.23
N VAL A 184 -44.06 -0.45 73.79
CA VAL A 184 -42.91 -0.25 74.68
C VAL A 184 -43.19 0.86 75.70
N ALA A 185 -43.85 1.95 75.29
CA ALA A 185 -44.25 3.01 76.22
C ALA A 185 -45.26 2.51 77.25
N GLU A 186 -46.29 1.77 76.83
CA GLU A 186 -47.28 1.14 77.73
C GLU A 186 -46.62 0.18 78.71
N GLN A 187 -45.70 -0.68 78.24
CA GLN A 187 -44.96 -1.62 79.10
C GLN A 187 -44.10 -0.89 80.14
N LYS A 188 -43.49 0.25 79.79
CA LYS A 188 -42.72 1.05 80.75
C LYS A 188 -43.59 1.63 81.86
N GLU A 189 -44.80 2.09 81.54
CA GLU A 189 -45.76 2.55 82.56
C GLU A 189 -46.19 1.40 83.47
N VAL A 190 -46.46 0.20 82.91
CA VAL A 190 -46.79 -0.99 83.72
C VAL A 190 -45.64 -1.38 84.65
N ILE A 191 -44.39 -1.37 84.17
CA ILE A 191 -43.21 -1.68 84.99
C ILE A 191 -43.07 -0.65 86.12
N LYS A 192 -43.30 0.64 85.84
CA LYS A 192 -43.27 1.69 86.86
C LYS A 192 -44.30 1.43 87.97
N SER A 193 -45.55 1.14 87.62
CA SER A 193 -46.58 0.78 88.60
C SER A 193 -46.23 -0.51 89.35
N ALA A 194 -45.59 -1.49 88.70
CA ALA A 194 -45.12 -2.70 89.35
C ALA A 194 -44.03 -2.41 90.40
N ILE A 195 -43.10 -1.48 90.13
CA ILE A 195 -42.06 -1.05 91.09
C ILE A 195 -42.70 -0.33 92.29
N GLU A 196 -43.68 0.55 92.06
CA GLU A 196 -44.44 1.21 93.13
C GLU A 196 -45.11 0.16 94.04
N LEU A 197 -45.80 -0.82 93.44
CA LEU A 197 -46.45 -1.91 94.17
C LEU A 197 -45.46 -2.81 94.93
N ILE A 198 -44.30 -3.11 94.34
CA ILE A 198 -43.21 -3.87 94.99
C ILE A 198 -42.72 -3.12 96.24
N THR A 199 -42.63 -1.80 96.18
CA THR A 199 -42.20 -0.96 97.31
C THR A 199 -43.22 -1.07 98.45
N GLU A 200 -44.51 -0.90 98.14
CA GLU A 200 -45.60 -1.10 99.11
C GLU A 200 -45.60 -2.51 99.69
N TYR A 201 -45.35 -3.53 98.86
CA TYR A 201 -45.30 -4.92 99.30
C TYR A 201 -44.11 -5.20 100.23
N ARG A 202 -42.93 -4.59 100.00
CA ARG A 202 -41.77 -4.66 100.91
C ARG A 202 -42.09 -4.03 102.26
N GLU A 203 -42.73 -2.86 102.26
CA GLU A 203 -43.15 -2.17 103.50
C GLU A 203 -44.18 -2.99 104.28
N LEU A 204 -45.17 -3.56 103.59
CA LEU A 204 -46.18 -4.42 104.22
C LEU A 204 -45.56 -5.70 104.79
N ASN A 205 -44.64 -6.35 104.05
CA ASN A 205 -43.97 -7.56 104.52
C ASN A 205 -43.11 -7.26 105.76
N LYS A 206 -42.44 -6.10 105.81
CA LYS A 206 -41.73 -5.64 107.00
C LYS A 206 -42.66 -5.42 108.19
N LEU A 207 -43.76 -4.68 108.01
CA LEU A 207 -44.76 -4.45 109.07
C LEU A 207 -45.35 -5.76 109.58
N ALA A 208 -45.71 -6.67 108.67
CA ALA A 208 -46.21 -7.98 109.02
C ALA A 208 -45.18 -8.76 109.85
N ASN A 209 -43.90 -8.76 109.46
CA ASN A 209 -42.82 -9.41 110.21
C ASN A 209 -42.61 -8.79 111.59
N GLU A 210 -42.71 -7.47 111.71
CA GLU A 210 -42.66 -6.77 113.00
C GLU A 210 -43.82 -7.21 113.90
N GLN A 211 -45.06 -7.23 113.39
CA GLN A 211 -46.23 -7.72 114.12
C GLN A 211 -46.13 -9.20 114.49
N TYR A 212 -45.65 -10.05 113.57
CA TYR A 212 -45.39 -11.47 113.84
C TYR A 212 -44.37 -11.64 114.98
N ASN A 213 -43.30 -10.84 114.97
CA ASN A 213 -42.29 -10.86 116.03
C ASN A 213 -42.83 -10.39 117.38
N GLU A 214 -43.76 -9.42 117.39
CA GLU A 214 -44.47 -9.00 118.61
C GLU A 214 -45.41 -10.09 119.13
N LEU A 215 -46.22 -10.69 118.25
CA LEU A 215 -47.13 -11.80 118.58
C LEU A 215 -46.36 -13.03 119.08
N ALA A 216 -45.21 -13.34 118.47
CA ALA A 216 -44.34 -14.44 118.91
C ALA A 216 -43.71 -14.23 120.30
N LYS A 217 -43.64 -12.98 120.80
CA LYS A 217 -43.22 -12.69 122.18
C LYS A 217 -44.35 -12.86 123.19
N LEU A 218 -45.59 -12.74 122.75
CA LEU A 218 -46.80 -12.77 123.59
C LEU A 218 -47.55 -14.11 123.57
N SER A 219 -47.21 -15.02 122.64
CA SER A 219 -47.84 -16.33 122.50
C SER A 219 -47.12 -17.41 123.32
N ASP A 220 -47.88 -18.16 124.11
CA ASP A 220 -47.42 -19.35 124.83
C ASP A 220 -47.20 -20.57 123.92
N ASP A 221 -47.76 -20.56 122.70
CA ASP A 221 -47.57 -21.58 121.67
C ASP A 221 -47.05 -20.93 120.38
N LYS A 222 -45.74 -21.05 120.14
CA LYS A 222 -45.07 -20.44 118.99
C LYS A 222 -45.24 -21.25 117.70
N ASP A 223 -45.58 -22.53 117.81
CA ASP A 223 -45.72 -23.43 116.66
C ASP A 223 -47.10 -23.28 115.99
N ALA A 224 -48.07 -22.65 116.67
CA ALA A 224 -49.37 -22.28 116.11
C ALA A 224 -49.33 -21.02 115.21
N LEU A 225 -48.24 -20.24 115.22
CA LEU A 225 -48.11 -19.03 114.41
C LEU A 225 -47.70 -19.38 112.96
N THR A 226 -48.50 -18.92 111.99
CA THR A 226 -48.16 -19.09 110.58
C THR A 226 -47.05 -18.12 110.17
N LYS A 227 -45.93 -18.65 109.68
CA LYS A 227 -44.79 -17.84 109.22
C LYS A 227 -45.17 -16.99 108.02
N ILE A 228 -44.66 -15.76 108.00
CA ILE A 228 -44.83 -14.87 106.86
C ILE A 228 -43.96 -15.37 105.70
N PRO A 229 -44.51 -15.47 104.48
CA PRO A 229 -43.75 -15.88 103.30
C PRO A 229 -42.53 -14.99 103.07
N ALA A 230 -41.39 -15.61 102.75
CA ALA A 230 -40.19 -14.90 102.36
C ALA A 230 -40.41 -14.11 101.06
N LEU A 231 -39.79 -12.94 100.97
CA LEU A 231 -39.74 -12.18 99.73
C LEU A 231 -38.97 -12.98 98.68
N LYS A 232 -39.45 -12.93 97.42
CA LYS A 232 -38.76 -13.52 96.28
C LYS A 232 -37.87 -12.47 95.65
N ASP A 233 -36.75 -12.19 96.30
CA ASP A 233 -35.86 -11.07 95.94
C ASP A 233 -35.36 -11.15 94.48
N ASP A 234 -35.07 -12.35 93.96
CA ASP A 234 -34.66 -12.54 92.56
C ASP A 234 -35.70 -12.02 91.53
N LEU A 235 -37.00 -12.17 91.82
CA LEU A 235 -38.07 -11.68 90.93
C LEU A 235 -38.26 -10.18 91.07
N ILE A 236 -38.05 -9.66 92.27
CA ILE A 236 -38.15 -8.24 92.56
C ILE A 236 -37.01 -7.49 91.86
N GLU A 237 -35.78 -7.96 92.03
CA GLU A 237 -34.59 -7.40 91.36
C GLU A 237 -34.74 -7.43 89.83
N LEU A 238 -35.38 -8.47 89.27
CA LEU A 238 -35.62 -8.55 87.82
C LEU A 238 -36.56 -7.44 87.32
N VAL A 239 -37.61 -7.12 88.08
CA VAL A 239 -38.56 -6.05 87.72
C VAL A 239 -37.93 -4.66 87.92
N GLU A 240 -37.14 -4.49 88.98
CA GLU A 240 -36.39 -3.25 89.24
C GLU A 240 -35.34 -3.00 88.14
N ASN A 241 -34.56 -4.02 87.78
CA ASN A 241 -33.60 -3.95 86.67
C ASN A 241 -34.29 -3.69 85.32
N ALA A 242 -35.49 -4.24 85.10
CA ALA A 242 -36.28 -3.95 83.90
C ALA A 242 -36.73 -2.48 83.86
N GLY A 243 -37.05 -1.87 85.00
CA GLY A 243 -37.39 -0.44 85.10
C GLY A 243 -36.19 0.49 84.96
N ASP A 244 -35.02 0.05 85.46
CA ASP A 244 -33.76 0.81 85.42
C ASP A 244 -33.01 0.71 84.09
N SER A 245 -33.48 -0.12 83.16
CA SER A 245 -32.99 -0.19 81.78
C SER A 245 -33.35 1.07 80.97
N LYS A 246 -32.75 2.20 81.38
CA LYS A 246 -32.63 3.43 80.59
C LYS A 246 -31.22 3.51 79.98
N LYS A 247 -31.03 2.81 78.86
CA LYS A 247 -30.44 3.35 77.61
C LYS A 247 -30.45 2.29 76.52
#